data_AF-A0A959ITJ4-F1
#
_entry.id   AF-A0A959ITJ4-F1
#
_cell.length_a   1.000
_cell.length_b   1.000
_cell.length_c   1.000
_cell.angle_alpha   90.00
_cell.angle_beta   90.00
_cell.angle_gamma   90.00
#
_symmetry.space_group_name_H-M   'P 1'
#
loop_
_entity.id
_entity.type
_entity.pdbx_description
1 polymer ?
#
loop_
_entity_poly.entity_id
_entity_poly.type
_entity_poly.pdbx_seq_one_letter_code
_entity_poly.pdbx_strand_id
1 'polypeptide(L)'
;LVEREGRIHTYVNTLAGFLRENPGQYSHFILLDHQDWLAANNVPALREEWELILANSRPGTKILLRSAAQEVNFFPDFVLERLEFEQDKTVSTHFKDRVGTYASVYMGIVK
;
A
#
# COMPACT_ATOMS: atom_id res chain seq x y z
N LEU A 1 -3.24 20.27 -18.50
CA LEU A 1 -3.16 18.79 -18.37
C LEU A 1 -1.98 18.20 -19.16
N VAL A 2 -1.65 18.72 -20.35
CA VAL A 2 -0.56 18.22 -21.23
C VAL A 2 0.85 18.29 -20.59
N GLU A 3 1.17 19.29 -19.76
CA GLU A 3 2.53 19.48 -19.21
C GLU A 3 3.03 18.42 -18.21
N ARG A 4 2.20 17.48 -17.75
CA ARG A 4 2.59 16.50 -16.71
C ARG A 4 2.64 15.06 -17.19
N GLU A 5 2.32 14.79 -18.45
CA GLU A 5 2.26 13.43 -19.01
C GLU A 5 3.58 12.68 -18.85
N GLY A 6 4.72 13.35 -19.09
CA GLY A 6 6.06 12.75 -18.98
C GLY A 6 6.51 12.34 -17.57
N ARG A 7 5.67 12.49 -16.54
CA ARG A 7 5.95 12.04 -15.16
C ARG A 7 5.28 10.71 -14.81
N ILE A 8 4.53 10.13 -15.74
CA ILE A 8 3.87 8.84 -15.57
C ILE A 8 4.77 7.78 -16.22
N HIS A 9 5.13 6.78 -15.42
CA HIS A 9 5.92 5.64 -15.86
C HIS A 9 5.17 4.36 -15.49
N THR A 10 5.16 3.40 -16.40
CA THR A 10 4.52 2.10 -16.20
C THR A 10 5.56 1.01 -16.23
N TYR A 11 5.44 0.04 -15.33
CA TYR A 11 6.36 -1.07 -15.20
C TYR A 11 5.56 -2.38 -15.20
N VAL A 12 6.07 -3.41 -15.87
CA VAL A 12 5.53 -4.77 -15.79
C VAL A 12 6.45 -5.57 -14.87
N ASN A 13 6.15 -5.53 -13.57
CA ASN A 13 6.94 -6.19 -12.53
C ASN A 13 6.04 -6.45 -11.30
N THR A 14 6.55 -7.21 -10.34
CA THR A 14 6.04 -7.16 -8.97
C THR A 14 6.45 -5.83 -8.31
N LEU A 15 5.73 -5.38 -7.28
CA LEU A 15 6.14 -4.17 -6.55
C LEU A 15 7.49 -4.40 -5.85
N ALA A 16 7.70 -5.57 -5.24
CA ALA A 16 8.99 -5.96 -4.67
C ALA A 16 10.14 -5.90 -5.70
N GLY A 17 9.94 -6.44 -6.90
CA GLY A 17 10.93 -6.36 -7.98
C GLY A 17 11.22 -4.92 -8.39
N PHE A 18 10.17 -4.12 -8.59
CA PHE A 18 10.31 -2.70 -8.92
C PHE A 18 11.12 -1.93 -7.87
N LEU A 19 10.84 -2.14 -6.58
CA LEU A 19 11.53 -1.45 -5.48
C LEU A 19 13.00 -1.86 -5.32
N ARG A 20 13.37 -3.08 -5.72
CA ARG A 20 14.78 -3.51 -5.78
C ARG A 20 15.53 -2.83 -6.91
N GLU A 21 14.91 -2.76 -8.08
CA GLU A 21 15.51 -2.17 -9.28
C GLU A 21 15.54 -0.64 -9.20
N ASN A 22 14.60 -0.04 -8.47
CA ASN A 22 14.40 1.41 -8.37
C ASN A 22 14.29 1.84 -6.89
N PRO A 23 15.38 1.70 -6.10
CA PRO A 23 15.35 2.11 -4.71
C PRO A 23 15.18 3.63 -4.59
N GLY A 24 14.44 4.08 -3.58
CA GLY A 24 14.12 5.49 -3.40
C GLY A 24 13.41 5.81 -2.09
N GLN A 25 13.02 7.07 -1.93
CA GLN A 25 12.26 7.55 -0.77
C GLN A 25 10.87 8.01 -1.20
N TYR A 26 10.02 7.03 -1.52
CA TYR A 26 8.67 7.30 -2.04
C TYR A 26 7.81 7.95 -0.96
N SER A 27 7.05 8.95 -1.39
CA SER A 27 6.18 9.72 -0.49
C SER A 27 4.81 9.08 -0.27
N HIS A 28 4.37 8.26 -1.24
CA HIS A 28 3.05 7.67 -1.27
C HIS A 28 3.13 6.27 -1.89
N PHE A 29 2.44 5.31 -1.28
CA PHE A 29 2.13 4.01 -1.86
C PHE A 29 0.63 3.84 -1.97
N ILE A 30 0.16 3.45 -3.15
CA ILE A 30 -1.25 3.13 -3.41
C ILE A 30 -1.30 1.65 -3.77
N LEU A 31 -1.77 0.84 -2.84
CA LEU A 31 -1.87 -0.61 -2.94
C LEU A 31 -3.32 -0.99 -3.20
N LEU A 32 -3.55 -1.75 -4.25
CA LEU A 32 -4.86 -2.36 -4.50
C LEU A 32 -4.90 -3.75 -3.86
N ASP A 33 -5.91 -4.53 -4.20
CA ASP A 33 -6.25 -5.83 -3.59
C ASP A 33 -5.23 -6.94 -3.81
N HIS A 34 -4.10 -6.69 -4.49
CA HIS A 34 -3.09 -7.72 -4.70
C HIS A 34 -2.50 -8.25 -3.38
N GLN A 35 -2.51 -7.43 -2.33
CA GLN A 35 -2.11 -7.80 -0.99
C GLN A 35 -3.00 -8.90 -0.39
N ASP A 36 -4.30 -8.92 -0.72
CA ASP A 36 -5.22 -9.99 -0.28
C ASP A 36 -4.82 -11.34 -0.89
N TRP A 37 -4.43 -11.33 -2.17
CA TRP A 37 -3.95 -12.54 -2.85
C TRP A 37 -2.63 -13.04 -2.24
N LEU A 38 -1.69 -12.13 -1.96
CA LEU A 38 -0.43 -12.48 -1.32
C LEU A 38 -0.66 -13.05 0.09
N ALA A 39 -1.56 -12.47 0.87
CA ALA A 39 -1.92 -12.99 2.19
C ALA A 39 -2.48 -14.42 2.14
N ALA A 40 -3.31 -14.72 1.14
CA ALA A 40 -3.91 -16.04 0.98
C ALA A 40 -2.98 -17.09 0.34
N ASN A 41 -2.04 -16.69 -0.51
CA ASN A 41 -1.31 -17.62 -1.38
C ASN A 41 0.22 -17.57 -1.23
N ASN A 42 0.80 -16.46 -0.77
CA ASN A 42 2.25 -16.29 -0.70
C ASN A 42 2.67 -15.31 0.40
N VAL A 43 2.50 -15.73 1.65
CA VAL A 43 2.88 -14.97 2.85
C VAL A 43 4.36 -14.54 2.86
N PRO A 44 5.34 -15.37 2.40
CA PRO A 44 6.72 -14.90 2.28
C PRO A 44 6.89 -13.69 1.35
N ALA A 45 6.22 -13.69 0.20
CA ALA A 45 6.27 -12.55 -0.73
C ALA A 45 5.53 -11.32 -0.17
N LEU A 46 4.40 -11.51 0.52
CA LEU A 46 3.72 -10.43 1.27
C LEU A 46 4.70 -9.74 2.23
N ARG A 47 5.41 -10.55 3.01
CA ARG A 47 6.35 -10.06 4.02
C ARG A 47 7.51 -9.29 3.38
N GLU A 48 8.12 -9.86 2.35
CA GLU A 48 9.20 -9.23 1.59
C GLU A 48 8.77 -7.89 0.99
N GLU A 49 7.57 -7.82 0.40
CA GLU A 49 7.05 -6.60 -0.19
C GLU A 49 6.89 -5.49 0.87
N TRP A 50 6.40 -5.82 2.07
CA TRP A 50 6.32 -4.86 3.18
C TRP A 50 7.68 -4.41 3.70
N GLU A 51 8.67 -5.30 3.77
CA GLU A 51 10.04 -4.94 4.12
C GLU A 51 10.62 -3.93 3.12
N LEU A 52 10.38 -4.15 1.81
CA LEU A 52 10.82 -3.25 0.76
C LEU A 52 10.06 -1.92 0.72
N ILE A 53 8.74 -1.94 0.94
CA ILE A 53 7.93 -0.70 1.04
C ILE A 53 8.49 0.19 2.15
N LEU A 54 8.74 -0.38 3.33
CA LEU A 54 9.26 0.37 4.48
C LEU A 54 10.70 0.84 4.25
N ALA A 55 11.56 0.00 3.67
CA ALA A 55 12.93 0.37 3.32
C ALA A 55 12.99 1.51 2.29
N ASN A 56 11.97 1.62 1.43
CA ASN A 56 11.84 2.67 0.42
C ASN A 56 10.87 3.80 0.82
N SER A 57 10.52 3.87 2.11
CA SER A 57 9.72 4.92 2.70
C SER A 57 10.61 5.94 3.41
N ARG A 58 10.02 7.08 3.76
CA ARG A 58 10.58 8.07 4.69
C ARG A 58 9.54 8.36 5.78
N PRO A 59 9.93 8.95 6.93
CA PRO A 59 8.95 9.44 7.90
C PRO A 59 7.90 10.33 7.23
N GLY A 60 6.63 10.06 7.51
CA GLY A 60 5.48 10.72 6.88
C GLY A 60 5.05 10.16 5.52
N THR A 61 5.69 9.09 5.02
CA THR A 61 5.20 8.38 3.82
C THR A 61 3.78 7.88 4.05
N LYS A 62 2.88 8.14 3.11
CA LYS A 62 1.47 7.75 3.19
C LYS A 62 1.21 6.47 2.44
N ILE A 63 0.41 5.60 3.02
CA ILE A 63 0.04 4.32 2.42
C ILE A 63 -1.47 4.27 2.36
N LEU A 64 -2.01 4.03 1.16
CA LEU A 64 -3.41 3.72 0.95
C LEU A 64 -3.49 2.28 0.46
N LEU A 65 -4.14 1.42 1.24
CA LEU A 65 -4.46 0.04 0.86
C LEU A 65 -5.96 -0.07 0.64
N ARG A 66 -6.36 -0.71 -0.46
CA ARG A 66 -7.75 -1.11 -0.73
C ARG A 66 -7.80 -2.63 -0.75
N SER A 67 -8.71 -3.20 0.03
CA SER A 67 -8.81 -4.65 0.20
C SER A 67 -10.21 -5.15 -0.11
N ALA A 68 -10.27 -6.34 -0.71
CA ALA A 68 -11.49 -7.09 -0.91
C ALA A 68 -12.04 -7.67 0.41
N ALA A 69 -11.21 -7.77 1.45
CA ALA A 69 -11.63 -8.17 2.78
C ALA A 69 -12.30 -7.02 3.55
N GLN A 70 -13.23 -7.35 4.44
CA GLN A 70 -13.86 -6.36 5.34
C GLN A 70 -12.86 -5.80 6.35
N GLU A 71 -11.88 -6.61 6.72
CA GLU A 71 -10.81 -6.26 7.65
C GLU A 71 -9.49 -6.85 7.16
N VAL A 72 -8.42 -6.08 7.25
CA VAL A 72 -7.05 -6.51 6.96
C VAL A 72 -6.37 -6.91 8.26
N ASN A 73 -6.29 -8.22 8.51
CA ASN A 73 -5.67 -8.82 9.69
C ASN A 73 -4.34 -9.55 9.40
N PHE A 74 -3.79 -9.34 8.20
CA PHE A 74 -2.59 -10.02 7.72
C PHE A 74 -1.37 -9.11 7.64
N PHE A 75 -1.41 -7.91 8.23
CA PHE A 75 -0.22 -7.06 8.36
C PHE A 75 0.83 -7.76 9.23
N PRO A 76 2.08 -7.89 8.77
CA PRO A 76 3.16 -8.36 9.62
C PRO A 76 3.39 -7.42 10.82
N ASP A 77 3.80 -7.96 11.97
CA ASP A 77 3.98 -7.17 13.21
C ASP A 77 4.88 -5.94 13.03
N PHE A 78 5.99 -6.08 12.30
CA PHE A 78 6.92 -4.97 12.05
C PHE A 78 6.30 -3.83 11.23
N VAL A 79 5.21 -4.09 10.50
CA VAL A 79 4.44 -3.06 9.79
C VAL A 79 3.61 -2.29 10.80
N LEU A 80 2.92 -2.98 11.71
CA LEU A 80 2.12 -2.35 12.77
C LEU A 80 2.98 -1.49 13.72
N GLU A 81 4.24 -1.87 13.94
CA GLU A 81 5.18 -1.09 14.73
C GLU A 81 5.55 0.24 14.07
N ARG A 82 5.71 0.24 12.73
CA ARG A 82 6.22 1.38 11.95
C ARG A 82 5.16 2.23 11.28
N LEU A 83 3.94 1.71 11.12
CA LEU A 83 2.82 2.45 10.58
C LEU A 83 1.90 2.91 11.72
N GLU A 84 1.34 4.10 11.55
CA GLU A 84 0.18 4.56 12.28
C GLU A 84 -1.02 4.57 11.34
N PHE A 85 -2.03 3.74 11.61
CA PHE A 85 -3.25 3.69 10.80
C PHE A 85 -4.24 4.76 11.26
N GLU A 86 -4.69 5.59 10.33
CA GLU A 86 -5.67 6.64 10.56
C GLU A 86 -7.09 6.03 10.49
N GLN A 87 -7.50 5.26 11.50
CA GLN A 87 -8.76 4.50 11.49
C GLN A 87 -10.01 5.37 11.22
N ASP A 88 -10.11 6.55 11.84
CA ASP A 88 -11.26 7.46 11.62
C ASP A 88 -11.33 8.00 10.18
N LYS A 89 -10.17 8.34 9.60
CA LYS A 89 -10.08 8.77 8.20
C LYS A 89 -10.36 7.63 7.24
N THR A 90 -9.94 6.44 7.62
CA THR A 90 -10.16 5.21 6.86
C THR A 90 -11.66 4.92 6.70
N VAL A 91 -12.41 4.92 7.81
CA VAL A 91 -13.86 4.70 7.80
C VAL A 91 -14.58 5.77 6.97
N SER A 92 -14.31 7.06 7.23
CA SER A 92 -14.97 8.16 6.52
C SER A 92 -14.62 8.22 5.02
N THR A 93 -13.45 7.75 4.62
CA THR A 93 -13.04 7.66 3.21
C THR A 93 -13.73 6.49 2.51
N HIS A 94 -13.90 5.35 3.18
CA HIS A 94 -14.64 4.21 2.63
C HIS A 94 -16.08 4.60 2.26
N PHE A 95 -16.78 5.34 3.12
CA PHE A 95 -18.15 5.83 2.83
C PHE A 95 -18.25 6.78 1.62
N LYS A 96 -17.14 7.38 1.18
CA LYS A 96 -17.08 8.26 0.02
C LYS A 96 -16.69 7.52 -1.25
N ASP A 97 -16.43 6.22 -1.17
CA ASP A 97 -16.13 5.41 -2.33
C ASP A 97 -17.35 5.36 -3.26
N ARG A 98 -17.11 5.62 -4.54
CA ARG A 98 -18.14 5.62 -5.60
C ARG A 98 -18.13 4.34 -6.41
N VAL A 99 -17.04 3.57 -6.35
CA VAL A 99 -16.86 2.37 -7.18
C VAL A 99 -17.45 1.15 -6.47
N GLY A 100 -17.31 1.06 -5.14
CA GLY A 100 -17.92 -0.01 -4.34
C GLY A 100 -17.29 -1.39 -4.56
N THR A 101 -16.11 -1.45 -5.19
CA THR A 101 -15.40 -2.71 -5.49
C THR A 101 -14.75 -3.34 -4.27
N TYR A 102 -14.25 -2.51 -3.34
CA TYR A 102 -13.44 -2.97 -2.21
C TYR A 102 -14.24 -2.87 -0.92
N ALA A 103 -14.16 -3.91 -0.09
CA ALA A 103 -14.90 -3.98 1.18
C ALA A 103 -14.27 -3.12 2.28
N SER A 104 -12.98 -2.76 2.14
CA SER A 104 -12.30 -1.87 3.09
C SER A 104 -11.25 -0.98 2.41
N VAL A 105 -10.89 0.08 3.11
CA VAL A 105 -9.69 0.90 2.84
C VAL A 105 -8.87 0.89 4.12
N TYR A 106 -7.56 1.12 4.02
CA TYR A 106 -6.67 1.38 5.15
C TYR A 106 -5.74 2.53 4.77
N MET A 107 -5.71 3.57 5.60
CA MET A 107 -4.78 4.68 5.45
C MET A 107 -3.74 4.63 6.57
N GLY A 108 -2.47 4.55 6.20
CA GLY A 108 -1.34 4.49 7.13
C GLY A 108 -0.32 5.59 6.87
N ILE A 109 0.37 6.02 7.93
CA ILE A 109 1.52 6.93 7.87
C ILE A 109 2.72 6.22 8.48
N VAL A 110 3.84 6.19 7.76
CA VAL A 110 5.11 5.69 8.27
C VAL A 110 5.66 6.67 9.31
N LYS A 111 5.98 6.16 10.50
CA LYS A 111 6.53 6.94 11.63
C LYS A 111 7.96 7.42 11.36
#